data_AF-A0A1W9MNB3-F1
#
_entry.id   AF-A0A1W9MNB3-F1
#
_cell.length_a   1.000
_cell.length_b   1.000
_cell.length_c   1.000
_cell.angle_alpha   90.00
_cell.angle_beta   90.00
_cell.angle_gamma   90.00
#
_symmetry.space_group_name_H-M   'P 1'
#
loop_
_entity.id
_entity.type
_entity.pdbx_description
1 polymer ?
#
loop_
_entity_poly.entity_id
_entity_poly.type
_entity_poly.pdbx_seq_one_letter_code
_entity_poly.pdbx_strand_id
1 'polypeptide(L)'
;GKTAGTGNGGSIALNAKQLDISGGGQITAATFGPGEGGSINLQVSDAVRISGKGETSGNESGIYASSMSESQDSGNGGRIELKAGELSLNSGAMISTSSKGGGKAGEIHLNAANLELGAESFVSSESHATEHGGDAGTITVDAEDSVRLTEKGALTTEAKGAGGGKIFVNAGNEIYLFNGGISSSVKQGEGKGGDVTTNSKFVILNEGDVTANAEEGDGGAIFIRTDNYIPSSGSKVTATSKRGNDGTVKIEAPDTDVSKGLTVLPGNYLDAARWLKTPCSARVGEKVSRFVMQGREGMPTALDDWLPGPGLWFAP
;
A
#
# COMPACT_ATOMS: atom_id res chain seq x y z
N GLY A 1 -22.95 -8.88 -7.39
CA GLY A 1 -23.81 -9.32 -8.50
C GLY A 1 -23.08 -9.15 -9.81
N LYS A 2 -23.40 -9.95 -10.83
CA LYS A 2 -22.83 -9.84 -12.18
C LYS A 2 -23.97 -9.75 -13.20
N THR A 3 -23.94 -8.74 -14.07
CA THR A 3 -24.94 -8.57 -15.14
C THR A 3 -24.27 -8.78 -16.49
N ALA A 4 -24.89 -9.53 -17.41
CA ALA A 4 -24.33 -9.82 -18.74
C ALA A 4 -25.11 -9.18 -19.91
N GLY A 5 -26.27 -8.57 -19.65
CA GLY A 5 -27.05 -7.83 -20.65
C GLY A 5 -26.66 -6.36 -20.76
N THR A 6 -27.43 -5.57 -21.51
CA THR A 6 -27.26 -4.10 -21.64
C THR A 6 -27.58 -3.31 -20.37
N GLY A 7 -28.02 -4.00 -19.30
CA GLY A 7 -28.30 -3.38 -18.02
C GLY A 7 -27.05 -3.11 -17.19
N ASN A 8 -27.21 -2.22 -16.21
CA ASN A 8 -26.16 -1.87 -15.26
C ASN A 8 -25.80 -3.05 -14.34
N GLY A 9 -24.61 -3.00 -13.76
CA GLY A 9 -24.15 -3.94 -12.76
C GLY A 9 -25.06 -3.95 -11.53
N GLY A 10 -25.25 -5.13 -10.94
CA GLY A 10 -26.07 -5.26 -9.73
C GLY A 10 -25.50 -4.49 -8.54
N SER A 11 -26.38 -4.11 -7.60
CA SER A 11 -25.98 -3.45 -6.36
C SER A 11 -25.77 -4.45 -5.23
N ILE A 12 -24.78 -4.22 -4.37
CA ILE A 12 -24.53 -4.98 -3.14
C ILE A 12 -24.62 -4.03 -1.96
N ALA A 13 -25.44 -4.37 -0.97
CA ALA A 13 -25.50 -3.69 0.31
C ALA A 13 -25.18 -4.68 1.42
N LEU A 14 -24.26 -4.33 2.32
CA LEU A 14 -23.89 -5.17 3.47
C LEU A 14 -23.84 -4.29 4.71
N ASN A 15 -24.50 -4.76 5.77
CA ASN A 15 -24.41 -4.17 7.10
C ASN A 15 -23.83 -5.22 8.04
N ALA A 16 -22.71 -4.89 8.68
CA ALA A 16 -22.06 -5.82 9.60
C ALA A 16 -21.39 -5.07 10.75
N LYS A 17 -21.03 -5.81 11.79
CA LYS A 17 -20.16 -5.29 12.83
C LYS A 17 -18.69 -5.38 12.41
N GLN A 18 -18.32 -6.53 11.87
CA GLN A 18 -16.98 -6.84 11.36
C GLN A 18 -17.10 -7.50 10.00
N LEU A 19 -16.13 -7.25 9.12
CA LEU A 19 -16.03 -7.85 7.80
C LEU A 19 -14.58 -8.24 7.54
N ASP A 20 -14.32 -9.55 7.49
CA ASP A 20 -13.01 -10.10 7.13
C ASP A 20 -13.10 -10.75 5.75
N ILE A 21 -12.23 -10.33 4.83
CA ILE A 21 -12.11 -10.88 3.48
C ILE A 21 -10.68 -11.42 3.32
N SER A 22 -10.54 -12.74 3.26
CA SER A 22 -9.23 -13.37 3.18
C SER A 22 -9.21 -14.58 2.24
N GLY A 23 -8.02 -15.09 1.94
CA GLY A 23 -7.85 -16.32 1.15
C GLY A 23 -8.39 -16.22 -0.29
N GLY A 24 -8.38 -15.03 -0.90
CA GLY A 24 -8.91 -14.80 -2.23
C GLY A 24 -10.43 -14.58 -2.27
N GLY A 25 -11.05 -14.29 -1.12
CA GLY A 25 -12.46 -13.90 -1.05
C GLY A 25 -12.71 -12.57 -1.77
N GLN A 26 -13.83 -12.47 -2.49
CA GLN A 26 -14.14 -11.29 -3.29
C GLN A 26 -15.60 -10.85 -3.13
N ILE A 27 -15.82 -9.55 -2.95
CA ILE A 27 -17.14 -8.90 -3.10
C ILE A 27 -17.13 -8.19 -4.46
N THR A 28 -17.95 -8.66 -5.41
CA THR A 28 -17.90 -8.17 -6.79
C THR A 28 -19.25 -7.71 -7.32
N ALA A 29 -19.30 -6.49 -7.82
CA ALA A 29 -20.42 -5.88 -8.52
C ALA A 29 -20.00 -5.44 -9.94
N ALA A 30 -20.14 -6.32 -10.92
CA ALA A 30 -19.64 -6.08 -12.27
C ALA A 30 -20.73 -6.16 -13.34
N THR A 31 -20.53 -5.46 -14.44
CA THR A 31 -21.29 -5.67 -15.68
C THR A 31 -20.36 -6.13 -16.80
N PHE A 32 -20.86 -6.99 -17.68
CA PHE A 32 -20.15 -7.48 -18.87
C PHE A 32 -20.74 -6.93 -20.17
N GLY A 33 -21.94 -6.35 -20.11
CA GLY A 33 -22.52 -5.61 -21.23
C GLY A 33 -22.15 -4.13 -21.18
N PRO A 34 -22.66 -3.32 -22.12
CA PRO A 34 -22.34 -1.90 -22.23
C PRO A 34 -22.92 -1.03 -21.10
N GLY A 35 -23.61 -1.60 -20.12
CA GLY A 35 -24.11 -0.84 -18.97
C GLY A 35 -22.99 -0.30 -18.08
N GLU A 36 -23.36 0.43 -17.03
CA GLU A 36 -22.42 0.90 -16.01
C GLU A 36 -22.05 -0.23 -15.03
N GLY A 37 -20.87 -0.13 -14.41
CA GLY A 37 -20.43 -1.01 -13.32
C GLY A 37 -21.41 -0.98 -12.14
N GLY A 38 -21.38 -2.03 -11.32
CA GLY A 38 -22.31 -2.14 -10.19
C GLY A 38 -21.95 -1.20 -9.04
N SER A 39 -22.84 -1.13 -8.04
CA SER A 39 -22.58 -0.38 -6.79
C SER A 39 -22.36 -1.32 -5.62
N ILE A 40 -21.46 -0.95 -4.71
CA ILE A 40 -21.19 -1.68 -3.48
C ILE A 40 -21.25 -0.67 -2.34
N ASN A 41 -22.18 -0.86 -1.39
CA ASN A 41 -22.31 -0.07 -0.18
C ASN A 41 -22.10 -0.97 1.04
N LEU A 42 -21.02 -0.74 1.79
CA LEU A 42 -20.63 -1.52 2.96
C LEU A 42 -20.66 -0.61 4.19
N GLN A 43 -21.55 -0.94 5.13
CA GLN A 43 -21.66 -0.26 6.41
C GLN A 43 -21.17 -1.22 7.50
N VAL A 44 -19.96 -0.99 7.98
CA VAL A 44 -19.31 -1.84 8.97
C VAL A 44 -19.00 -1.02 10.22
N SER A 45 -19.56 -1.36 11.37
CA SER A 45 -19.44 -0.47 12.55
C SER A 45 -18.06 -0.49 13.20
N ASP A 46 -17.37 -1.63 13.19
CA ASP A 46 -16.12 -1.79 13.93
C ASP A 46 -14.93 -1.85 12.98
N ALA A 47 -14.77 -2.93 12.21
CA ALA A 47 -13.56 -3.14 11.42
C ALA A 47 -13.81 -3.91 10.13
N VAL A 48 -13.12 -3.48 9.07
CA VAL A 48 -12.99 -4.19 7.81
C VAL A 48 -11.52 -4.60 7.64
N ARG A 49 -11.26 -5.89 7.46
CA ARG A 49 -9.93 -6.42 7.17
C ARG A 49 -9.95 -7.18 5.86
N ILE A 50 -9.05 -6.82 4.94
CA ILE A 50 -8.89 -7.51 3.66
C ILE A 50 -7.44 -7.96 3.57
N SER A 51 -7.21 -9.25 3.35
CA SER A 51 -5.83 -9.77 3.34
C SER A 51 -5.62 -10.94 2.40
N GLY A 52 -4.45 -10.95 1.76
CA GLY A 52 -3.94 -12.12 1.04
C GLY A 52 -4.58 -12.34 -0.32
N LYS A 53 -4.22 -13.48 -0.90
CA LYS A 53 -4.73 -13.99 -2.18
C LYS A 53 -5.11 -15.46 -2.02
N GLY A 54 -5.95 -15.97 -2.92
CA GLY A 54 -6.31 -17.37 -2.92
C GLY A 54 -5.13 -18.23 -3.36
N GLU A 55 -4.76 -19.23 -2.56
CA GLU A 55 -3.63 -20.12 -2.87
C GLU A 55 -3.85 -20.89 -4.18
N THR A 56 -5.09 -21.29 -4.45
CA THR A 56 -5.45 -22.05 -5.65
C THR A 56 -5.89 -21.18 -6.81
N SER A 57 -6.67 -20.13 -6.55
CA SER A 57 -7.20 -19.25 -7.60
C SER A 57 -6.17 -18.24 -8.09
N GLY A 58 -5.19 -17.89 -7.25
CA GLY A 58 -4.27 -16.76 -7.47
C GLY A 58 -4.93 -15.39 -7.28
N ASN A 59 -6.27 -15.32 -7.22
CA ASN A 59 -7.02 -14.08 -7.11
C ASN A 59 -6.73 -13.38 -5.79
N GLU A 60 -6.58 -12.07 -5.85
CA GLU A 60 -6.46 -11.19 -4.69
C GLU A 60 -7.78 -11.15 -3.92
N SER A 61 -7.67 -11.09 -2.59
CA SER A 61 -8.81 -10.78 -1.73
C SER A 61 -9.22 -9.32 -1.96
N GLY A 62 -10.52 -9.05 -2.11
CA GLY A 62 -10.90 -7.67 -2.39
C GLY A 62 -12.36 -7.33 -2.65
N ILE A 63 -12.58 -6.05 -2.93
CA ILE A 63 -13.86 -5.47 -3.29
C ILE A 63 -13.73 -4.86 -4.69
N TYR A 64 -14.61 -5.26 -5.62
CA TYR A 64 -14.48 -4.92 -7.03
C TYR A 64 -15.80 -4.42 -7.61
N ALA A 65 -15.81 -3.23 -8.18
CA ALA A 65 -16.96 -2.71 -8.92
C ALA A 65 -16.54 -2.21 -10.31
N SER A 66 -16.82 -3.00 -11.35
CA SER A 66 -16.22 -2.82 -12.68
C SER A 66 -17.21 -2.89 -13.84
N SER A 67 -16.87 -2.17 -14.91
CA SER A 67 -17.45 -2.31 -16.25
C SER A 67 -16.46 -3.09 -17.13
N MET A 68 -16.84 -4.31 -17.49
CA MET A 68 -15.97 -5.26 -18.19
C MET A 68 -16.19 -5.26 -19.71
N SER A 69 -17.10 -4.43 -20.23
CA SER A 69 -17.28 -4.30 -21.68
C SER A 69 -16.11 -3.55 -22.31
N GLU A 70 -15.57 -4.09 -23.40
CA GLU A 70 -14.50 -3.47 -24.19
C GLU A 70 -15.06 -2.55 -25.30
N SER A 71 -16.38 -2.42 -25.41
CA SER A 71 -17.01 -1.55 -26.40
C SER A 71 -16.70 -0.07 -26.12
N GLN A 72 -16.61 0.73 -27.17
CA GLN A 72 -16.55 2.19 -27.02
C GLN A 72 -17.80 2.74 -26.31
N ASP A 73 -18.95 2.09 -26.48
CA ASP A 73 -20.20 2.45 -25.83
C ASP A 73 -20.34 1.86 -24.41
N SER A 74 -19.25 1.33 -23.81
CA SER A 74 -19.30 0.81 -22.45
C SER A 74 -19.61 1.93 -21.44
N GLY A 75 -20.49 1.64 -20.49
CA GLY A 75 -20.73 2.51 -19.35
C GLY A 75 -19.51 2.62 -18.42
N ASN A 76 -19.59 3.58 -17.52
CA ASN A 76 -18.54 3.87 -16.55
C ASN A 76 -18.30 2.70 -15.57
N GLY A 77 -17.15 2.70 -14.91
CA GLY A 77 -16.84 1.81 -13.79
C GLY A 77 -17.82 1.97 -12.64
N GLY A 78 -17.82 1.01 -11.73
CA GLY A 78 -18.78 0.97 -10.63
C GLY A 78 -18.48 1.96 -9.50
N ARG A 79 -19.31 1.93 -8.45
CA ARG A 79 -19.09 2.74 -7.24
C ARG A 79 -18.90 1.84 -6.02
N ILE A 80 -17.89 2.15 -5.21
CA ILE A 80 -17.67 1.53 -3.91
C ILE A 80 -17.78 2.61 -2.84
N GLU A 81 -18.72 2.42 -1.91
CA GLU A 81 -18.85 3.23 -0.70
C GLU A 81 -18.64 2.30 0.49
N LEU A 82 -17.61 2.57 1.27
CA LEU A 82 -17.26 1.77 2.43
C LEU A 82 -17.11 2.66 3.65
N LYS A 83 -17.92 2.36 4.66
CA LYS A 83 -17.82 2.95 5.99
C LYS A 83 -17.34 1.90 6.98
N ALA A 84 -16.30 2.21 7.73
CA ALA A 84 -15.72 1.34 8.75
C ALA A 84 -15.31 2.15 10.00
N GLY A 85 -15.14 1.52 11.16
CA GLY A 85 -14.34 2.14 12.23
C GLY A 85 -12.85 2.06 11.85
N GLU A 86 -12.36 0.86 11.58
CA GLU A 86 -11.01 0.59 11.10
C GLU A 86 -11.07 -0.06 9.71
N LEU A 87 -10.33 0.46 8.74
CA LEU A 87 -10.13 -0.18 7.45
C LEU A 87 -8.67 -0.58 7.28
N SER A 88 -8.41 -1.88 7.17
CA SER A 88 -7.07 -2.44 7.00
C SER A 88 -7.00 -3.34 5.77
N LEU A 89 -6.12 -3.03 4.83
CA LEU A 89 -5.79 -3.87 3.69
C LEU A 89 -4.33 -4.30 3.78
N ASN A 90 -4.07 -5.58 3.58
CA ASN A 90 -2.72 -6.15 3.68
C ASN A 90 -2.47 -7.25 2.66
N SER A 91 -1.19 -7.54 2.42
CA SER A 91 -0.73 -8.73 1.69
C SER A 91 -1.36 -8.88 0.30
N GLY A 92 -1.30 -7.85 -0.54
CA GLY A 92 -1.86 -7.88 -1.90
C GLY A 92 -3.36 -7.65 -2.00
N ALA A 93 -4.04 -7.28 -0.90
CA ALA A 93 -5.47 -7.00 -0.92
C ALA A 93 -5.83 -5.80 -1.82
N MET A 94 -7.02 -5.84 -2.43
CA MET A 94 -7.45 -4.80 -3.37
C MET A 94 -8.86 -4.26 -3.09
N ILE A 95 -9.04 -2.95 -3.22
CA ILE A 95 -10.35 -2.32 -3.45
C ILE A 95 -10.26 -1.61 -4.78
N SER A 96 -11.05 -2.00 -5.77
CA SER A 96 -10.87 -1.51 -7.13
C SER A 96 -12.17 -1.22 -7.85
N THR A 97 -12.17 -0.13 -8.61
CA THR A 97 -13.15 0.16 -9.65
C THR A 97 -12.45 0.27 -10.98
N SER A 98 -13.10 -0.16 -12.05
CA SER A 98 -12.48 -0.06 -13.37
C SER A 98 -13.47 -0.05 -14.53
N SER A 99 -13.02 0.47 -15.66
CA SER A 99 -13.66 0.31 -16.97
C SER A 99 -12.68 -0.33 -17.96
N LYS A 100 -13.19 -1.22 -18.82
CA LYS A 100 -12.41 -1.83 -19.90
C LYS A 100 -12.53 -1.10 -21.25
N GLY A 101 -13.72 -0.54 -21.55
CA GLY A 101 -14.02 0.15 -22.81
C GLY A 101 -13.98 1.67 -22.69
N GLY A 102 -14.80 2.36 -23.49
CA GLY A 102 -14.81 3.84 -23.59
C GLY A 102 -15.33 4.59 -22.35
N GLY A 103 -15.87 3.88 -21.35
CA GLY A 103 -16.38 4.48 -20.12
C GLY A 103 -15.27 5.00 -19.21
N LYS A 104 -15.58 5.97 -18.34
CA LYS A 104 -14.66 6.41 -17.28
C LYS A 104 -14.52 5.33 -16.21
N ALA A 105 -13.41 5.33 -15.47
CA ALA A 105 -13.30 4.46 -14.31
C ALA A 105 -14.20 4.95 -13.15
N GLY A 106 -14.38 4.07 -12.17
CA GLY A 106 -15.41 4.23 -11.14
C GLY A 106 -15.01 5.12 -9.97
N GLU A 107 -15.89 5.19 -8.98
CA GLU A 107 -15.69 6.00 -7.78
C GLU A 107 -15.49 5.12 -6.55
N ILE A 108 -14.50 5.46 -5.73
CA ILE A 108 -14.26 4.82 -4.44
C ILE A 108 -14.34 5.88 -3.35
N HIS A 109 -15.24 5.68 -2.39
CA HIS A 109 -15.34 6.50 -1.19
C HIS A 109 -15.10 5.62 0.04
N LEU A 110 -14.03 5.92 0.77
CA LEU A 110 -13.66 5.25 2.01
C LEU A 110 -13.84 6.22 3.16
N ASN A 111 -14.73 5.89 4.09
CA ASN A 111 -14.94 6.62 5.33
C ASN A 111 -14.54 5.73 6.51
N ALA A 112 -13.49 6.10 7.23
CA ALA A 112 -13.02 5.31 8.36
C ALA A 112 -12.54 6.19 9.51
N ALA A 113 -12.39 5.65 10.72
CA ALA A 113 -11.62 6.35 11.74
C ALA A 113 -10.11 6.26 11.42
N ASN A 114 -9.66 5.07 11.00
CA ASN A 114 -8.29 4.82 10.57
C ASN A 114 -8.25 4.00 9.28
N LEU A 115 -7.37 4.37 8.35
CA LEU A 115 -7.06 3.61 7.15
C LEU A 115 -5.60 3.16 7.16
N GLU A 116 -5.38 1.85 7.01
CA GLU A 116 -4.06 1.26 6.82
C GLU A 116 -4.02 0.41 5.55
N LEU A 117 -3.10 0.77 4.64
CA LEU A 117 -2.75 -0.05 3.47
C LEU A 117 -1.31 -0.51 3.63
N GLY A 118 -1.12 -1.80 3.92
CA GLY A 118 0.19 -2.43 4.10
C GLY A 118 0.47 -3.52 3.07
N ALA A 119 1.72 -3.97 3.02
CA ALA A 119 2.20 -5.14 2.28
C ALA A 119 1.61 -5.28 0.85
N GLU A 120 1.95 -4.34 -0.03
CA GLU A 120 1.55 -4.33 -1.45
C GLU A 120 0.02 -4.36 -1.65
N SER A 121 -0.75 -3.72 -0.77
CA SER A 121 -2.21 -3.54 -0.97
C SER A 121 -2.54 -2.29 -1.78
N PHE A 122 -3.68 -2.33 -2.48
CA PHE A 122 -4.06 -1.29 -3.43
C PHE A 122 -5.51 -0.85 -3.27
N VAL A 123 -5.73 0.46 -3.34
CA VAL A 123 -7.05 1.02 -3.68
C VAL A 123 -6.92 1.70 -5.02
N SER A 124 -7.63 1.21 -6.04
CA SER A 124 -7.43 1.69 -7.42
C SER A 124 -8.72 2.04 -8.17
N SER A 125 -8.67 3.10 -8.98
CA SER A 125 -9.70 3.40 -9.98
C SER A 125 -9.10 3.58 -11.36
N GLU A 126 -9.30 2.58 -12.23
CA GLU A 126 -8.50 2.41 -13.44
C GLU A 126 -9.34 2.37 -14.73
N SER A 127 -8.93 3.15 -15.73
CA SER A 127 -9.48 3.12 -17.09
C SER A 127 -8.48 2.46 -18.02
N HIS A 128 -8.86 1.30 -18.57
CA HIS A 128 -7.92 0.43 -19.29
C HIS A 128 -7.94 0.58 -20.81
N ALA A 129 -8.86 1.35 -21.37
CA ALA A 129 -8.93 1.58 -22.81
C ALA A 129 -7.78 2.50 -23.26
N THR A 130 -7.06 2.07 -24.30
CA THR A 130 -5.93 2.80 -24.88
C THR A 130 -6.36 3.85 -25.89
N GLU A 131 -7.48 3.63 -26.58
CA GLU A 131 -8.05 4.56 -27.56
C GLU A 131 -9.48 4.89 -27.17
N HIS A 132 -9.84 6.18 -27.24
CA HIS A 132 -11.18 6.68 -26.87
C HIS A 132 -11.65 6.22 -25.48
N GLY A 133 -10.72 5.94 -24.57
CA GLY A 133 -11.01 5.58 -23.19
C GLY A 133 -11.53 6.76 -22.39
N GLY A 134 -12.30 6.48 -21.33
CA GLY A 134 -12.68 7.50 -20.37
C GLY A 134 -11.54 7.80 -19.40
N ASP A 135 -11.66 8.93 -18.70
CA ASP A 135 -10.73 9.30 -17.61
C ASP A 135 -10.69 8.24 -16.51
N ALA A 136 -9.59 8.18 -15.77
CA ALA A 136 -9.53 7.47 -14.50
C ALA A 136 -10.52 8.10 -13.52
N GLY A 137 -10.88 7.33 -12.51
CA GLY A 137 -11.97 7.69 -11.63
C GLY A 137 -11.50 8.52 -10.46
N THR A 138 -12.33 8.53 -9.42
CA THR A 138 -12.07 9.32 -8.21
C THR A 138 -11.94 8.41 -7.01
N ILE A 139 -10.89 8.63 -6.21
CA ILE A 139 -10.74 8.02 -4.90
C ILE A 139 -10.86 9.14 -3.86
N THR A 140 -11.81 8.99 -2.94
CA THR A 140 -11.97 9.87 -1.78
C THR A 140 -11.77 9.05 -0.52
N VAL A 141 -10.83 9.48 0.32
CA VAL A 141 -10.55 8.90 1.62
C VAL A 141 -10.83 9.97 2.67
N ASP A 142 -11.78 9.71 3.54
CA ASP A 142 -12.07 10.52 4.72
C ASP A 142 -11.79 9.68 5.96
N ALA A 143 -10.62 9.90 6.56
CA ALA A 143 -10.22 9.29 7.81
C ALA A 143 -10.40 10.28 8.98
N GLU A 144 -11.04 9.86 10.07
CA GLU A 144 -11.21 10.72 11.24
C GLU A 144 -9.87 11.03 11.92
N ASP A 145 -8.93 10.08 11.94
CA ASP A 145 -7.63 10.22 12.60
C ASP A 145 -6.47 10.07 11.61
N SER A 146 -6.24 8.87 11.06
CA SER A 146 -5.02 8.61 10.27
C SER A 146 -5.22 7.84 8.97
N VAL A 147 -4.35 8.14 7.99
CA VAL A 147 -4.15 7.35 6.77
C VAL A 147 -2.70 6.91 6.72
N ARG A 148 -2.43 5.61 6.72
CA ARG A 148 -1.09 5.03 6.72
C ARG A 148 -0.92 4.11 5.53
N LEU A 149 0.01 4.46 4.64
CA LEU A 149 0.40 3.61 3.50
C LEU A 149 1.80 3.10 3.75
N THR A 150 1.94 1.81 3.99
CA THR A 150 3.19 1.16 4.38
C THR A 150 3.53 0.04 3.41
N GLU A 151 4.82 -0.29 3.28
CA GLU A 151 5.27 -1.49 2.55
C GLU A 151 4.66 -1.63 1.14
N LYS A 152 4.74 -0.54 0.35
CA LYS A 152 4.16 -0.38 -0.99
C LYS A 152 2.64 -0.40 -1.07
N GLY A 153 1.95 -0.18 0.05
CA GLY A 153 0.53 0.17 0.04
C GLY A 153 0.30 1.42 -0.80
N ALA A 154 -0.73 1.42 -1.63
CA ALA A 154 -0.96 2.53 -2.56
C ALA A 154 -2.43 2.89 -2.83
N LEU A 155 -2.65 4.19 -3.03
CA LEU A 155 -3.87 4.76 -3.60
C LEU A 155 -3.58 5.18 -5.04
N THR A 156 -4.28 4.62 -6.02
CA THR A 156 -3.96 4.83 -7.43
C THR A 156 -5.17 5.17 -8.28
N THR A 157 -5.05 6.20 -9.11
CA THR A 157 -5.96 6.44 -10.23
C THR A 157 -5.11 6.42 -11.49
N GLU A 158 -5.53 5.64 -12.48
CA GLU A 158 -4.75 5.47 -13.69
C GLU A 158 -5.66 5.41 -14.92
N ALA A 159 -5.36 6.24 -15.91
CA ALA A 159 -5.94 6.10 -17.24
C ALA A 159 -4.86 5.68 -18.21
N LYS A 160 -5.21 4.77 -19.12
CA LYS A 160 -4.29 4.43 -20.20
C LYS A 160 -4.18 5.49 -21.26
N GLY A 161 -5.29 6.10 -21.72
CA GLY A 161 -5.30 7.01 -22.87
C GLY A 161 -5.97 8.37 -22.65
N ALA A 162 -6.48 8.63 -21.45
CA ALA A 162 -7.33 9.79 -21.12
C ALA A 162 -6.82 10.50 -19.85
N GLY A 163 -7.65 11.19 -19.07
CA GLY A 163 -7.20 11.92 -17.87
C GLY A 163 -6.90 11.04 -16.65
N GLY A 164 -5.91 11.41 -15.85
CA GLY A 164 -5.38 10.61 -14.74
C GLY A 164 -6.27 10.47 -13.50
N GLY A 165 -7.46 11.09 -13.49
CA GLY A 165 -8.43 11.00 -12.40
C GLY A 165 -8.12 11.94 -11.24
N LYS A 166 -8.72 11.64 -10.08
CA LYS A 166 -8.58 12.47 -8.87
C LYS A 166 -8.45 11.64 -7.60
N ILE A 167 -7.58 12.07 -6.69
CA ILE A 167 -7.44 11.49 -5.36
C ILE A 167 -7.57 12.59 -4.31
N PHE A 168 -8.50 12.41 -3.39
CA PHE A 168 -8.68 13.25 -2.21
C PHE A 168 -8.40 12.42 -0.96
N VAL A 169 -7.46 12.86 -0.13
CA VAL A 169 -7.12 12.20 1.13
C VAL A 169 -7.23 13.20 2.27
N ASN A 170 -8.26 13.04 3.09
CA ASN A 170 -8.48 13.83 4.29
C ASN A 170 -8.22 12.93 5.51
N ALA A 171 -7.35 13.37 6.41
CA ALA A 171 -7.12 12.73 7.70
C ALA A 171 -7.15 13.78 8.81
N GLY A 172 -7.83 13.52 9.92
CA GLY A 172 -7.93 14.49 11.00
C GLY A 172 -6.59 14.79 11.71
N ASN A 173 -5.66 13.85 11.69
CA ASN A 173 -4.35 13.97 12.32
C ASN A 173 -3.20 13.76 11.33
N GLU A 174 -3.03 12.57 10.76
CA GLU A 174 -1.81 12.21 10.03
C GLU A 174 -2.06 11.47 8.71
N ILE A 175 -1.28 11.84 7.70
CA ILE A 175 -1.04 11.03 6.50
C ILE A 175 0.42 10.58 6.55
N TYR A 176 0.63 9.28 6.70
CA TYR A 176 1.95 8.66 6.83
C TYR A 176 2.24 7.74 5.65
N LEU A 177 3.24 8.07 4.85
CA LEU A 177 3.69 7.23 3.75
C LEU A 177 5.06 6.64 4.10
N PHE A 178 5.14 5.33 4.33
CA PHE A 178 6.40 4.62 4.57
C PHE A 178 6.64 3.58 3.48
N ASN A 179 7.48 3.91 2.51
CA ASN A 179 7.62 3.12 1.28
C ASN A 179 6.24 2.90 0.61
N GLY A 180 5.31 3.84 0.74
CA GLY A 180 3.94 3.79 0.21
C GLY A 180 3.70 4.91 -0.80
N GLY A 181 2.57 4.85 -1.53
CA GLY A 181 2.35 5.73 -2.67
C GLY A 181 0.92 6.27 -2.82
N ILE A 182 0.80 7.54 -3.22
CA ILE A 182 -0.43 8.12 -3.76
C ILE A 182 -0.14 8.55 -5.19
N SER A 183 -0.88 8.03 -6.17
CA SER A 183 -0.58 8.27 -7.58
C SER A 183 -1.83 8.51 -8.42
N SER A 184 -1.84 9.57 -9.20
CA SER A 184 -2.89 9.89 -10.16
C SER A 184 -2.28 10.15 -11.54
N SER A 185 -2.33 9.18 -12.44
CA SER A 185 -1.45 9.18 -13.61
C SER A 185 -2.08 8.75 -14.92
N VAL A 186 -1.40 9.12 -16.01
CA VAL A 186 -1.75 8.73 -17.37
C VAL A 186 -0.58 8.03 -18.02
N LYS A 187 -0.81 6.82 -18.55
CA LYS A 187 0.26 5.98 -19.12
C LYS A 187 0.56 6.27 -20.58
N GLN A 188 -0.42 6.67 -21.37
CA GLN A 188 -0.32 6.91 -22.81
C GLN A 188 -1.35 7.95 -23.24
N GLY A 189 -1.22 8.50 -24.45
CA GLY A 189 -2.16 9.47 -24.98
C GLY A 189 -2.02 10.87 -24.37
N GLU A 190 -2.76 11.81 -24.96
CA GLU A 190 -2.60 13.24 -24.66
C GLU A 190 -3.37 13.70 -23.40
N GLY A 191 -3.85 12.74 -22.61
CA GLY A 191 -4.63 13.01 -21.42
C GLY A 191 -3.78 13.62 -20.30
N LYS A 192 -4.38 14.58 -19.58
CA LYS A 192 -3.68 15.28 -18.50
C LYS A 192 -3.48 14.36 -17.30
N GLY A 193 -2.33 14.50 -16.64
CA GLY A 193 -2.05 13.92 -15.34
C GLY A 193 -3.16 14.26 -14.35
N GLY A 194 -3.39 13.40 -13.37
CA GLY A 194 -4.53 13.57 -12.48
C GLY A 194 -4.25 14.52 -11.31
N ASP A 195 -5.26 14.76 -10.49
CA ASP A 195 -5.18 15.67 -9.37
C ASP A 195 -5.06 14.91 -8.05
N VAL A 196 -4.10 15.28 -7.20
CA VAL A 196 -3.98 14.75 -5.83
C VAL A 196 -4.11 15.88 -4.83
N THR A 197 -5.06 15.75 -3.92
CA THR A 197 -5.23 16.69 -2.81
C THR A 197 -5.14 15.95 -1.48
N THR A 198 -4.29 16.42 -0.58
CA THR A 198 -4.17 15.87 0.77
C THR A 198 -4.41 16.95 1.82
N ASN A 199 -5.07 16.59 2.91
CA ASN A 199 -5.38 17.48 4.01
C ASN A 199 -5.27 16.76 5.36
N SER A 200 -4.31 17.17 6.19
CA SER A 200 -4.11 16.64 7.55
C SER A 200 -3.23 17.55 8.39
N LYS A 201 -3.16 17.34 9.72
CA LYS A 201 -2.24 18.13 10.58
C LYS A 201 -0.77 17.78 10.32
N PHE A 202 -0.50 16.52 9.99
CA PHE A 202 0.82 16.01 9.65
C PHE A 202 0.79 15.27 8.32
N VAL A 203 1.71 15.60 7.43
CA VAL A 203 2.04 14.80 6.24
C VAL A 203 3.49 14.38 6.38
N ILE A 204 3.71 13.10 6.62
CA ILE A 204 5.03 12.51 6.83
C ILE A 204 5.30 11.55 5.68
N LEU A 205 6.36 11.82 4.93
CA LEU A 205 6.81 10.99 3.82
C LEU A 205 8.15 10.40 4.20
N ASN A 206 8.24 9.07 4.24
CA ASN A 206 9.47 8.34 4.48
C ASN A 206 9.67 7.30 3.39
N GLU A 207 10.44 7.67 2.36
CA GLU A 207 10.52 6.93 1.09
C GLU A 207 9.12 6.77 0.47
N GLY A 208 8.23 7.74 0.73
CA GLY A 208 6.86 7.77 0.25
C GLY A 208 6.71 8.70 -0.94
N ASP A 209 5.88 8.30 -1.90
CA ASP A 209 5.71 9.02 -3.15
C ASP A 209 4.28 9.58 -3.29
N VAL A 210 4.17 10.83 -3.73
CA VAL A 210 2.91 11.47 -4.13
C VAL A 210 3.06 11.97 -5.57
N THR A 211 2.34 11.39 -6.52
CA THR A 211 2.58 11.65 -7.94
C THR A 211 1.31 11.94 -8.72
N ALA A 212 1.44 12.83 -9.71
CA ALA A 212 0.38 13.31 -10.59
C ALA A 212 0.88 13.34 -12.05
N ASN A 213 1.63 12.32 -12.45
CA ASN A 213 2.45 12.35 -13.65
C ASN A 213 1.66 11.97 -14.91
N ALA A 214 2.06 12.54 -16.04
CA ALA A 214 1.58 12.14 -17.36
C ALA A 214 2.75 11.71 -18.25
N GLU A 215 2.55 10.65 -19.01
CA GLU A 215 3.54 10.18 -19.97
C GLU A 215 3.52 11.05 -21.22
N GLU A 216 2.38 11.12 -21.92
CA GLU A 216 2.23 11.83 -23.19
C GLU A 216 1.31 13.07 -23.10
N GLY A 217 0.73 13.37 -21.94
CA GLY A 217 -0.06 14.59 -21.72
C GLY A 217 0.63 15.60 -20.80
N ASP A 218 -0.08 16.66 -20.43
CA ASP A 218 0.42 17.64 -19.45
C ASP A 218 0.42 17.04 -18.04
N GLY A 219 1.38 17.42 -17.20
CA GLY A 219 1.41 16.99 -15.79
C GLY A 219 0.17 17.49 -15.03
N GLY A 220 -0.22 16.74 -13.99
CA GLY A 220 -1.40 17.03 -13.18
C GLY A 220 -1.16 18.08 -12.09
N ALA A 221 -1.99 18.07 -11.06
CA ALA A 221 -1.82 18.99 -9.94
C ALA A 221 -1.78 18.27 -8.59
N ILE A 222 -0.84 18.67 -7.74
CA ILE A 222 -0.71 18.18 -6.36
C ILE A 222 -0.90 19.35 -5.40
N PHE A 223 -1.82 19.20 -4.47
CA PHE A 223 -2.09 20.16 -3.40
C PHE A 223 -1.98 19.45 -2.05
N ILE A 224 -0.93 19.74 -1.29
CA ILE A 224 -0.74 19.21 0.06
C ILE A 224 -1.03 20.34 1.04
N ARG A 225 -2.09 20.20 1.85
CA ARG A 225 -2.40 21.14 2.93
C ARG A 225 -2.12 20.48 4.26
N THR A 226 -1.18 21.04 5.02
CA THR A 226 -0.83 20.49 6.32
C THR A 226 -0.25 21.51 7.26
N ASP A 227 -0.32 21.26 8.57
CA ASP A 227 0.37 22.11 9.55
C ASP A 227 1.86 21.75 9.63
N ASN A 228 2.21 20.49 9.34
CA ASN A 228 3.56 19.97 9.44
C ASN A 228 3.86 19.02 8.28
N TYR A 229 4.77 19.44 7.40
CA TYR A 229 5.23 18.64 6.26
C TYR A 229 6.65 18.10 6.51
N ILE A 230 6.80 16.78 6.59
CA ILE A 230 8.06 16.12 6.96
C ILE A 230 8.43 15.07 5.90
N PRO A 231 9.17 15.45 4.84
CA PRO A 231 9.65 14.52 3.84
C PRO A 231 11.04 13.96 4.16
N SER A 232 11.28 12.68 3.88
CA SER A 232 12.61 12.09 3.83
C SER A 232 13.27 12.35 2.47
N SER A 233 14.59 12.25 2.39
CA SER A 233 15.35 12.46 1.15
C SER A 233 14.99 11.48 0.02
N GLY A 234 14.43 10.31 0.35
CA GLY A 234 13.98 9.32 -0.61
C GLY A 234 12.56 9.55 -1.14
N SER A 235 11.81 10.48 -0.54
CA SER A 235 10.40 10.73 -0.88
C SER A 235 10.27 11.64 -2.10
N LYS A 236 9.29 11.39 -2.97
CA LYS A 236 9.06 12.20 -4.18
C LYS A 236 7.66 12.79 -4.21
N VAL A 237 7.59 14.07 -4.57
CA VAL A 237 6.31 14.74 -4.89
C VAL A 237 6.42 15.35 -6.28
N THR A 238 5.78 14.74 -7.28
CA THR A 238 5.98 15.12 -8.69
C THR A 238 4.68 15.15 -9.49
N ALA A 239 4.55 16.14 -10.36
CA ALA A 239 3.46 16.27 -11.32
C ALA A 239 4.05 16.51 -12.72
N THR A 240 4.91 15.63 -13.19
CA THR A 240 5.74 15.84 -14.39
C THR A 240 5.10 15.30 -15.66
N SER A 241 5.56 15.80 -16.81
CA SER A 241 5.23 15.30 -18.14
C SER A 241 6.48 14.93 -18.95
N LYS A 242 6.49 13.80 -19.67
CA LYS A 242 7.61 13.53 -20.62
C LYS A 242 7.59 14.44 -21.84
N ARG A 243 6.48 15.10 -22.15
CA ARG A 243 6.42 16.15 -23.20
C ARG A 243 7.03 17.48 -22.73
N GLY A 244 7.40 17.60 -21.45
CA GLY A 244 8.02 18.80 -20.88
C GLY A 244 7.01 19.84 -20.36
N ASN A 245 5.71 19.57 -20.46
CA ASN A 245 4.66 20.38 -19.85
C ASN A 245 4.38 19.89 -18.44
N ASP A 246 5.26 20.21 -17.50
CA ASP A 246 5.09 19.85 -16.11
C ASP A 246 3.88 20.56 -15.49
N GLY A 247 3.21 19.84 -14.61
CA GLY A 247 2.07 20.28 -13.83
C GLY A 247 2.47 21.06 -12.58
N THR A 248 1.51 21.23 -11.67
CA THR A 248 1.69 22.09 -10.48
C THR A 248 1.83 21.27 -9.21
N VAL A 249 2.84 21.55 -8.40
CA VAL A 249 2.94 21.04 -7.03
C VAL A 249 2.89 22.22 -6.07
N LYS A 250 1.89 22.23 -5.19
CA LYS A 250 1.71 23.25 -4.15
C LYS A 250 1.61 22.58 -2.79
N ILE A 251 2.52 22.97 -1.89
CA ILE A 251 2.53 22.52 -0.50
C ILE A 251 2.24 23.75 0.36
N GLU A 252 1.08 23.73 1.02
CA GLU A 252 0.66 24.73 1.99
C GLU A 252 0.97 24.18 3.39
N ALA A 253 2.16 24.50 3.89
CA ALA A 253 2.56 24.26 5.27
C ALA A 253 3.11 25.55 5.88
N PRO A 254 2.69 25.95 7.09
CA PRO A 254 3.33 27.05 7.81
C PRO A 254 4.83 26.79 7.97
N ASP A 255 5.64 27.85 8.05
CA ASP A 255 7.07 27.79 8.39
C ASP A 255 7.25 27.34 9.86
N THR A 256 6.87 26.11 10.17
CA THR A 256 7.14 25.47 11.45
C THR A 256 8.50 24.80 11.33
N ASP A 257 9.53 25.50 11.78
CA ASP A 257 10.92 25.02 11.80
C ASP A 257 11.07 23.87 12.81
N VAL A 258 10.76 22.64 12.37
CA VAL A 258 10.93 21.40 13.15
C VAL A 258 12.39 21.05 13.40
N SER A 259 13.33 21.69 12.69
CA SER A 259 14.78 21.44 12.85
C SER A 259 15.32 21.99 14.17
N LYS A 260 14.65 22.97 14.77
CA LYS A 260 14.99 23.51 16.11
C LYS A 260 14.70 22.53 17.26
N GLY A 261 13.93 21.47 17.01
CA GLY A 261 13.68 20.38 17.97
C GLY A 261 14.57 19.16 17.79
N LEU A 262 15.32 19.07 16.69
CA LEU A 262 16.26 17.98 16.42
C LEU A 262 17.53 18.21 17.23
N THR A 263 17.47 17.88 18.51
CA THR A 263 18.66 17.75 19.33
C THR A 263 19.47 16.61 18.75
N VAL A 264 20.64 16.90 18.16
CA VAL A 264 21.59 15.87 17.74
C VAL A 264 21.92 15.06 19.00
N LEU A 265 21.56 13.77 19.02
CA LEU A 265 22.00 12.90 20.11
C LEU A 265 23.54 12.96 20.15
N PRO A 266 24.15 13.30 21.29
CA PRO A 266 25.60 13.39 21.39
C PRO A 266 26.24 12.07 20.93
N GLY A 267 27.00 12.13 19.84
CA GLY A 267 27.67 10.98 19.20
C GLY A 267 28.89 10.46 19.97
N ASN A 268 28.94 10.68 21.28
CA ASN A 268 29.94 10.06 22.15
C ASN A 268 29.46 8.65 22.49
N TYR A 269 29.96 7.67 21.73
CA TYR A 269 30.03 6.31 22.21
C TYR A 269 30.76 6.33 23.55
N LEU A 270 30.12 5.77 24.59
CA LEU A 270 30.81 5.43 25.82
C LEU A 270 31.98 4.52 25.45
N ASP A 271 33.20 5.01 25.65
CA ASP A 271 34.40 4.18 25.55
C ASP A 271 34.34 3.12 26.66
N ALA A 272 33.80 1.95 26.32
CA ALA A 272 33.62 0.84 27.25
C ALA A 272 34.95 0.41 27.89
N ALA A 273 36.10 0.70 27.25
CA ALA A 273 37.41 0.42 27.81
C ALA A 273 37.73 1.27 29.06
N ARG A 274 37.16 2.48 29.17
CA ARG A 274 37.31 3.34 30.38
C ARG A 274 36.42 2.92 31.56
N TRP A 275 35.35 2.18 31.29
CA TRP A 275 34.41 1.70 32.31
C TRP A 275 34.66 0.25 32.74
N LEU A 276 35.50 -0.48 32.01
CA LEU A 276 36.06 -1.75 32.46
C LEU A 276 37.12 -1.49 33.54
N LYS A 277 36.73 -1.60 34.82
CA LYS A 277 37.66 -1.55 35.97
C LYS A 277 38.78 -2.60 35.91
N THR A 278 38.69 -3.59 35.01
CA THR A 278 39.72 -4.63 34.87
C THR A 278 39.74 -5.14 33.42
N PRO A 279 40.83 -4.93 32.66
CA PRO A 279 40.97 -5.48 31.31
C PRO A 279 40.92 -7.01 31.34
N CYS A 280 40.31 -7.62 30.32
CA CYS A 280 40.13 -9.09 30.25
C CYS A 280 41.44 -9.87 30.31
N SER A 281 42.56 -9.29 29.87
CA SER A 281 43.91 -9.87 29.98
C SER A 281 44.42 -10.00 31.42
N ALA A 282 43.86 -9.23 32.35
CA ALA A 282 44.18 -9.32 33.78
C ALA A 282 43.23 -10.25 34.56
N ARG A 283 42.20 -10.81 33.91
CA ARG A 283 41.28 -11.78 34.52
C ARG A 283 41.83 -13.19 34.34
N VAL A 284 42.78 -13.58 35.18
CA VAL A 284 43.33 -14.94 35.24
C VAL A 284 42.95 -15.57 36.59
N GLY A 285 42.22 -16.69 36.58
CA GLY A 285 41.82 -17.44 37.77
C GLY A 285 40.62 -18.37 37.54
N GLU A 286 40.39 -19.33 38.44
CA GLU A 286 39.41 -20.42 38.30
C GLU A 286 37.91 -20.00 38.31
N LYS A 287 37.61 -18.70 38.48
CA LYS A 287 36.24 -18.18 38.57
C LYS A 287 35.92 -17.13 37.49
N VAL A 288 36.27 -17.40 36.24
CA VAL A 288 35.69 -16.70 35.09
C VAL A 288 34.68 -17.60 34.39
N SER A 289 33.47 -17.09 34.17
CA SER A 289 32.43 -17.77 33.40
C SER A 289 32.93 -18.05 31.99
N ARG A 290 33.04 -19.33 31.62
CA ARG A 290 33.40 -19.77 30.27
C ARG A 290 32.21 -20.48 29.66
N PHE A 291 31.83 -20.05 28.46
CA PHE A 291 30.89 -20.80 27.62
C PHE A 291 31.64 -22.01 27.03
N VAL A 292 31.18 -23.22 27.35
CA VAL A 292 31.74 -24.46 26.83
C VAL A 292 30.69 -25.07 25.91
N MET A 293 30.95 -25.14 24.61
CA MET A 293 30.18 -25.98 23.70
C MET A 293 30.56 -27.44 23.97
N GLN A 294 29.76 -28.15 24.76
CA GLN A 294 29.79 -29.62 24.77
C GLN A 294 29.08 -30.09 23.50
N GLY A 295 29.86 -30.69 22.58
CA GLY A 295 29.30 -31.39 21.43
C GLY A 295 28.37 -32.51 21.89
N ARG A 296 27.15 -32.53 21.36
CA ARG A 296 26.18 -33.59 21.62
C ARG A 296 26.64 -34.81 20.84
N GLU A 297 27.10 -35.85 21.53
CA GLU A 297 27.36 -37.16 20.93
C GLU A 297 26.10 -37.65 20.21
N GLY A 298 26.27 -38.06 18.95
CA GLY A 298 25.20 -38.63 18.13
C GLY A 298 25.10 -38.03 16.73
N MET A 299 26.20 -37.99 15.98
CA MET A 299 26.13 -38.10 14.52
C MET A 299 26.83 -39.41 14.12
N PRO A 300 26.20 -40.26 13.30
CA PRO A 300 26.82 -41.50 12.84
C PRO A 300 28.10 -41.18 12.04
N THR A 301 29.16 -41.93 12.29
CA THR A 301 30.37 -41.91 11.47
C THR A 301 30.03 -42.37 10.04
N ALA A 302 30.70 -41.78 9.05
CA ALA A 302 30.52 -42.09 7.65
C ALA A 302 30.75 -43.59 7.36
N LEU A 303 30.10 -44.10 6.30
CA LEU A 303 29.97 -45.53 5.96
C LEU A 303 31.32 -46.24 5.65
N ASP A 304 32.41 -45.49 5.59
CA ASP A 304 33.74 -45.88 5.14
C ASP A 304 34.83 -45.75 6.22
N ASP A 305 34.46 -45.51 7.48
CA ASP A 305 35.42 -45.38 8.56
C ASP A 305 35.85 -46.73 9.16
N TRP A 306 37.16 -46.92 9.35
CA TRP A 306 37.75 -48.21 9.74
C TRP A 306 37.61 -48.44 11.25
N LEU A 307 36.89 -49.49 11.66
CA LEU A 307 36.71 -49.86 13.06
C LEU A 307 37.88 -50.73 13.57
N PRO A 308 38.51 -50.40 14.72
CA PRO A 308 39.51 -51.26 15.34
C PRO A 308 38.87 -52.53 15.95
N GLY A 309 39.44 -53.70 15.62
CA GLY A 309 38.96 -55.00 16.11
C GLY A 309 39.26 -55.25 17.60
N PRO A 310 38.43 -56.04 18.31
CA PRO A 310 38.55 -56.22 19.75
C PRO A 310 39.82 -57.01 20.14
N GLY A 311 40.64 -56.43 21.03
CA GLY A 311 41.80 -57.07 21.63
C GLY A 311 41.40 -58.12 22.68
N LEU A 312 41.99 -59.31 22.57
CA LEU A 312 41.83 -60.46 23.48
C LEU A 312 42.57 -60.21 24.81
N TRP A 313 41.90 -60.48 25.93
CA TRP A 313 42.52 -60.49 27.27
C TRP A 313 42.47 -61.92 27.83
N PHE A 314 43.64 -62.45 28.23
CA PHE A 314 43.74 -63.65 29.07
C PHE A 314 43.95 -63.23 30.52
N ALA A 315 43.11 -63.74 31.41
CA ALA A 315 43.28 -63.64 32.86
C ALA A 315 44.25 -64.73 33.37
N PRO A 316 44.98 -64.48 34.46
CA PRO A 316 45.85 -65.48 35.10
C PRO A 316 45.06 -66.58 35.82
#